data_AF-A0A2N2K0X7-F1
#
_entry.id   AF-A0A2N2K0X7-F1
#
_cell.length_a   1.000
_cell.length_b   1.000
_cell.length_c   1.000
_cell.angle_alpha   90.00
_cell.angle_beta   90.00
_cell.angle_gamma   90.00
#
_symmetry.space_group_name_H-M   'P 1'
#
loop_
_entity.id
_entity.type
_entity.pdbx_description
1 polymer ?
#
loop_
_entity_poly.entity_id
_entity_poly.type
_entity_poly.pdbx_seq_one_letter_code
_entity_poly.pdbx_strand_id
1 'polypeptide(L)'
;MCPEESQIIHEILAYLADHPEAQDTLEGIVEWWLLERRIIYQTRCVKAVLDELIALDWIDPIRGADMRISYRMNRKRAQEIQAFLGNKSK
;
A
#
# COMPACT_ATOMS: atom_id res chain seq x y z
N MET A 1 8.37 -11.27 -22.91
CA MET A 1 8.03 -11.33 -21.49
C MET A 1 7.92 -9.90 -21.01
N CYS A 2 6.73 -9.50 -20.58
CA CYS A 2 6.49 -8.16 -20.06
C CYS A 2 7.08 -8.05 -18.63
N PRO A 3 7.50 -6.85 -18.18
CA PRO A 3 8.05 -6.66 -16.83
C PRO A 3 7.13 -7.20 -15.72
N GLU A 4 5.82 -7.07 -15.91
CA GLU A 4 4.79 -7.51 -14.97
C GLU A 4 4.74 -9.03 -14.83
N GLU A 5 4.91 -9.78 -15.93
CA GLU A 5 4.94 -11.25 -15.92
C GLU A 5 6.16 -11.76 -15.14
N SER A 6 7.32 -11.13 -15.33
CA SER A 6 8.53 -11.49 -14.60
C SER A 6 8.40 -11.29 -13.09
N GLN A 7 7.71 -10.22 -12.68
CA GLN A 7 7.45 -9.98 -11.26
C GLN A 7 6.50 -11.02 -10.67
N ILE A 8 5.43 -11.37 -11.39
CA ILE A 8 4.47 -12.39 -10.96
C ILE A 8 5.15 -13.77 -10.82
N ILE A 9 6.02 -14.14 -11.77
CA ILE A 9 6.81 -15.39 -11.69
C ILE A 9 7.66 -15.41 -10.41
N HIS A 10 8.37 -14.32 -10.13
CA HIS A 10 9.20 -14.24 -8.93
C HIS A 10 8.37 -14.33 -7.65
N GLU A 11 7.22 -13.65 -7.60
CA GLU A 11 6.29 -13.76 -6.48
C GLU A 11 5.86 -15.22 -6.29
N ILE A 12 5.43 -15.92 -7.35
CA ILE A 12 4.92 -17.31 -7.30
C ILE A 12 5.98 -18.26 -6.79
N LEU A 13 7.17 -18.20 -7.38
CA LEU A 13 8.26 -19.10 -7.03
C LEU A 13 8.75 -18.85 -5.60
N ALA A 14 8.82 -17.60 -5.14
CA ALA A 14 9.20 -17.30 -3.77
C ALA A 14 8.23 -17.92 -2.75
N TYR A 15 6.93 -17.91 -3.04
CA TYR A 15 5.94 -18.50 -2.16
C TYR A 15 5.99 -20.02 -2.11
N LEU A 16 6.05 -20.67 -3.28
CA LEU A 16 6.16 -22.13 -3.33
C LEU A 16 7.49 -22.61 -2.72
N ALA A 17 8.55 -21.80 -2.79
CA ALA A 17 9.81 -22.10 -2.10
C ALA A 17 9.67 -22.01 -0.58
N ASP A 18 8.95 -21.02 -0.05
CA ASP A 18 8.68 -20.87 1.38
C ASP A 18 7.68 -21.92 1.90
N HIS A 19 6.83 -22.46 1.01
CA HIS A 19 5.82 -23.47 1.31
C HIS A 19 5.85 -24.65 0.32
N PRO A 20 6.83 -25.57 0.41
CA PRO A 20 7.02 -26.64 -0.59
C PRO A 20 5.85 -27.62 -0.73
N GLU A 21 5.05 -27.76 0.32
CA GLU A 21 3.85 -28.61 0.35
C GLU A 21 2.58 -27.87 -0.11
N ALA A 22 2.68 -26.58 -0.46
CA ALA A 22 1.55 -25.81 -0.94
C ALA A 22 1.07 -26.36 -2.28
N GLN A 23 -0.18 -26.83 -2.29
CA GLN A 23 -0.90 -27.19 -3.49
C GLN A 23 -2.15 -26.34 -3.53
N ASP A 24 -2.20 -25.41 -4.47
CA ASP A 24 -3.28 -24.44 -4.53
C ASP A 24 -3.80 -24.28 -5.96
N THR A 25 -5.04 -23.80 -6.09
CA THR A 25 -5.63 -23.49 -7.39
C THR A 25 -5.18 -22.10 -7.86
N LEU A 26 -5.49 -21.75 -9.11
CA LEU A 26 -5.24 -20.39 -9.61
C LEU A 26 -5.93 -19.34 -8.74
N GLU A 27 -7.17 -19.60 -8.35
CA GLU A 27 -7.97 -18.73 -7.48
C GLU A 27 -7.28 -18.58 -6.11
N GLY A 28 -6.80 -19.67 -5.53
CA GLY A 28 -6.06 -19.64 -4.27
C GLY A 28 -4.79 -18.79 -4.31
N ILE A 29 -3.98 -19.00 -5.36
CA ILE A 29 -2.75 -18.26 -5.64
C ILE A 29 -3.04 -16.75 -5.79
N VAL A 30 -4.09 -16.39 -6.54
CA VAL A 30 -4.40 -14.99 -6.84
C VAL A 30 -5.09 -14.28 -5.67
N GLU A 31 -6.14 -14.87 -5.11
CA GLU A 31 -7.05 -14.21 -4.16
C GLU A 31 -6.49 -14.17 -2.74
N TRP A 32 -5.73 -15.19 -2.34
CA TRP A 32 -5.24 -15.29 -0.98
C TRP A 32 -3.78 -14.89 -0.91
N TRP A 33 -2.93 -15.59 -1.65
CA TRP A 33 -1.50 -15.43 -1.45
C TRP A 33 -0.92 -14.16 -2.12
N LEU A 34 -1.15 -13.96 -3.43
CA LEU A 34 -0.63 -12.78 -4.14
C LEU A 34 -1.25 -11.49 -3.59
N LEU A 35 -2.56 -11.50 -3.38
CA LEU A 35 -3.26 -10.33 -2.85
C LEU A 35 -2.79 -9.99 -1.42
N GLU A 36 -2.64 -10.98 -0.54
CA GLU A 36 -2.14 -10.75 0.82
C GLU A 36 -0.72 -10.17 0.81
N ARG A 37 0.22 -10.76 0.05
CA ARG A 37 1.59 -10.21 -0.04
C ARG A 37 1.60 -8.79 -0.57
N ARG A 38 0.80 -8.50 -1.60
CA ARG A 38 0.66 -7.15 -2.14
C ARG A 38 0.07 -6.20 -1.10
N ILE A 39 -0.97 -6.60 -0.37
CA ILE A 39 -1.54 -5.79 0.71
C ILE A 39 -0.52 -5.53 1.80
N ILE A 40 0.25 -6.53 2.24
CA ILE A 40 1.28 -6.37 3.28
C ILE A 40 2.35 -5.37 2.81
N TYR A 41 2.87 -5.55 1.60
CA TYR A 41 3.89 -4.66 1.03
C TYR A 41 3.35 -3.23 0.88
N GLN A 42 2.19 -3.08 0.24
CA GLN A 42 1.56 -1.77 0.02
C GLN A 42 1.20 -1.09 1.34
N THR A 43 0.79 -1.84 2.37
CA THR A 43 0.51 -1.27 3.70
C THR A 43 1.75 -0.62 4.31
N ARG A 44 2.94 -1.23 4.16
CA ARG A 44 4.19 -0.64 4.65
C ARG A 44 4.53 0.65 3.90
N CYS A 45 4.39 0.64 2.57
CA CYS A 45 4.60 1.84 1.75
C CYS A 45 3.62 2.95 2.11
N VAL A 46 2.33 2.64 2.21
CA VAL A 46 1.29 3.60 2.61
C VAL A 46 1.56 4.15 3.99
N LYS A 47 1.99 3.33 4.96
CA LYS A 47 2.34 3.80 6.29
C LYS A 47 3.49 4.81 6.26
N ALA A 48 4.56 4.53 5.51
CA ALA A 48 5.68 5.46 5.37
C ALA A 48 5.24 6.80 4.75
N VAL A 49 4.40 6.75 3.72
CA VAL A 49 3.86 7.98 3.10
C VAL A 49 2.95 8.74 4.06
N LEU A 50 2.13 8.05 4.86
CA LEU A 50 1.30 8.70 5.88
C LEU A 50 2.17 9.39 6.94
N ASP A 51 3.27 8.77 7.38
CA ASP A 51 4.21 9.36 8.32
C ASP A 51 4.86 10.63 7.73
N GLU A 52 5.23 10.63 6.44
CA GLU A 52 5.74 11.81 5.73
C GLU A 52 4.69 12.92 5.63
N LEU A 53 3.44 12.60 5.28
CA LEU A 53 2.37 13.59 5.16
C LEU A 53 2.00 14.22 6.51
N ILE A 54 2.15 13.46 7.61
CA ILE A 54 2.02 13.98 8.98
C ILE A 54 3.19 14.90 9.30
N ALA A 55 4.43 14.52 8.95
CA ALA A 55 5.60 15.37 9.16
C ALA A 55 5.53 16.69 8.38
N LEU A 56 4.87 16.70 7.22
CA LEU A 56 4.56 17.89 6.44
C LEU A 56 3.38 18.72 6.97
N ASP A 57 2.71 18.27 8.04
CA ASP A 57 1.51 18.91 8.62
C ASP A 57 0.32 18.96 7.63
N TRP A 58 0.35 18.13 6.57
CA TRP A 58 -0.70 18.10 5.54
C TRP A 58 -1.91 17.25 5.95
N ILE A 59 -1.69 16.26 6.81
CA ILE A 59 -2.75 15.42 7.39
C ILE A 59 -2.55 15.29 8.90
N ASP A 60 -3.67 15.13 9.62
CA ASP A 60 -3.73 14.88 11.05
C ASP A 60 -4.17 13.44 11.32
N PRO A 61 -3.49 12.69 12.21
CA PRO A 61 -3.99 11.44 12.74
C PRO A 61 -5.04 11.72 13.82
N ILE A 62 -6.20 11.08 13.71
CA ILE A 62 -7.31 11.17 14.66
C ILE A 62 -7.55 9.79 15.25
N ARG A 63 -7.34 9.66 16.56
CA ARG A 63 -7.66 8.44 17.29
C ARG A 63 -9.15 8.38 17.59
N GLY A 64 -9.82 7.36 17.07
CA GLY A 64 -11.23 7.06 17.33
C GLY A 64 -11.45 6.39 18.68
N ALA A 65 -12.71 6.32 19.11
CA ALA A 65 -13.11 5.66 20.35
C ALA A 65 -12.86 4.14 20.34
N ASP A 66 -12.78 3.53 19.15
CA ASP A 66 -12.44 2.13 18.91
C ASP A 66 -10.93 1.85 18.87
N MET A 67 -10.11 2.82 19.30
CA MET A 67 -8.64 2.80 19.25
C MET A 67 -8.03 2.78 17.84
N ARG A 68 -8.84 2.82 16.77
CA ARG A 68 -8.33 2.93 15.40
C ARG A 68 -7.88 4.37 15.11
N ILE A 69 -6.91 4.51 14.21
CA ILE A 69 -6.44 5.81 13.73
C ILE A 69 -7.08 6.05 12.36
N SER A 70 -7.74 7.20 12.23
CA SER A 70 -8.17 7.74 10.94
C SER A 70 -7.30 8.94 10.59
N TYR A 71 -7.16 9.26 9.30
CA TYR A 71 -6.35 10.38 8.83
C TYR A 71 -7.25 11.41 8.16
N ARG A 72 -7.04 12.69 8.46
CA ARG A 72 -7.82 13.78 7.89
C ARG A 72 -6.89 14.86 7.36
N MET A 73 -7.22 15.43 6.21
CA MET A 73 -6.48 16.59 5.67
C MET A 73 -6.51 17.78 6.64
N ASN A 74 -5.35 18.39 6.87
CA ASN A 74 -5.24 19.65 7.58
C ASN A 74 -5.75 20.78 6.68
N ARG A 75 -6.90 21.36 7.01
CA ARG A 75 -7.53 22.43 6.21
C ARG A 75 -6.69 23.70 6.12
N LYS A 76 -5.76 23.94 7.05
CA LYS A 76 -4.86 25.09 7.00
C LYS A 76 -3.84 24.98 5.88
N ARG A 77 -3.48 23.75 5.49
CA ARG A 77 -2.55 23.45 4.39
C ARG A 77 -3.24 23.23 3.04
N ALA A 78 -4.55 23.48 2.95
CA ALA A 78 -5.32 23.19 1.74
C ALA A 78 -4.73 23.84 0.48
N GLN A 79 -4.27 25.10 0.56
CA GLN A 79 -3.65 25.77 -0.60
C GLN A 79 -2.34 25.12 -1.05
N GLU A 80 -1.47 24.72 -0.11
CA GLU A 80 -0.21 24.03 -0.42
C GLU A 80 -0.46 22.64 -1.04
N ILE A 81 -1.42 21.90 -0.48
CA ILE A 81 -1.84 20.60 -0.98
C ILE A 81 -2.38 20.74 -2.41
N GLN A 82 -3.24 21.73 -2.67
CA GLN A 82 -3.78 21.96 -4.01
C GLN A 82 -2.68 22.35 -5.01
N ALA A 83 -1.70 23.17 -4.60
CA ALA A 83 -0.56 23.51 -5.46
C ALA A 83 0.29 22.27 -5.80
N PHE A 84 0.54 21.39 -4.83
CA PHE A 84 1.25 20.14 -5.07
C PHE A 84 0.49 19.20 -6.03
N LEU A 85 -0.82 19.06 -5.86
CA LEU A 85 -1.65 18.25 -6.75
C LEU A 85 -1.69 18.83 -8.17
N GLY A 86 -1.77 20.15 -8.32
CA GLY A 86 -1.73 20.82 -9.62
C GLY A 86 -0.38 20.69 -10.34
N ASN A 87 0.72 20.62 -9.59
CA ASN A 87 2.08 20.43 -10.15
C ASN A 87 2.35 19.00 -10.61
N LYS A 88 1.62 18.00 -10.10
CA LYS A 88 1.73 16.59 -10.51
C LYS A 88 1.00 16.27 -11.83
N SER A 89 0.18 17.19 -12.35
CA SER A 89 -0.60 17.00 -13.58
C SER A 89 0.06 17.55 -14.86
N LYS A 90 1.38 17.82 -14.83
CA LYS A 90 2.18 18.23 -16.00
C LYS A 90 3.37 17.31 -16.23
#